data_AF-A0A7C6PXC5-F1
#
_entry.id   AF-A0A7C6PXC5-F1
#
_cell.length_a   1.000
_cell.length_b   1.000
_cell.length_c   1.000
_cell.angle_alpha   90.00
_cell.angle_beta   90.00
_cell.angle_gamma   90.00
#
_symmetry.space_group_name_H-M   'P 1'
#
loop_
_entity.id
_entity.type
_entity.pdbx_description
1 polymer ?
#
loop_
_entity_poly.entity_id
_entity_poly.type
_entity_poly.pdbx_seq_one_letter_code
_entity_poly.pdbx_strand_id
1 'polypeptide(L)'
;MVKQISKEDLPQFSSHEEAKSYFEQKFGAANFQLVEEINDQFEGKFFLYKLILDPEAYQKGQEEIKQKGYCSKEEFIQSTQRIKIMANGDVFTN
;
A
#
# COMPACT_ATOMS: atom_id res chain seq x y z
N MET A 1 -7.94 -6.13 15.03
CA MET A 1 -6.74 -5.53 14.42
C MET A 1 -6.59 -6.08 13.02
N VAL A 2 -6.37 -5.21 12.04
CA VAL A 2 -6.16 -5.60 10.65
C VAL A 2 -4.73 -6.13 10.51
N LYS A 3 -4.55 -7.31 9.91
CA LYS A 3 -3.22 -7.92 9.76
C LYS A 3 -2.43 -7.15 8.69
N GLN A 4 -1.30 -6.56 9.09
CA GLN A 4 -0.34 -5.96 8.18
C GLN A 4 0.36 -7.05 7.34
N ILE A 5 0.73 -6.72 6.12
CA ILE A 5 1.53 -7.60 5.26
C ILE A 5 2.98 -7.52 5.73
N SER A 6 3.56 -8.68 6.05
CA SER A 6 4.98 -8.82 6.34
C SER A 6 5.73 -9.29 5.09
N LYS A 7 6.98 -8.87 4.91
CA LYS A 7 7.86 -9.35 3.83
C LYS A 7 7.98 -10.88 3.79
N GLU A 8 7.94 -11.53 4.95
CA GLU A 8 8.02 -12.99 5.09
C GLU A 8 6.80 -13.72 4.50
N ASP A 9 5.65 -13.05 4.41
CA ASP A 9 4.40 -13.59 3.84
C ASP A 9 4.32 -13.39 2.32
N LEU A 10 5.32 -12.74 1.70
CA LEU A 10 5.33 -12.40 0.29
C LEU A 10 6.20 -13.37 -0.52
N PRO A 11 5.74 -13.79 -1.72
CA PRO A 11 6.60 -14.50 -2.65
C PRO A 11 7.71 -13.56 -3.17
N GLN A 12 8.77 -14.16 -3.71
CA GLN A 12 9.77 -13.40 -4.44
C GLN A 12 9.25 -13.09 -5.84
N PHE A 13 9.35 -11.83 -6.25
CA PHE A 13 8.96 -11.38 -7.59
C PHE A 13 10.20 -11.07 -8.42
N SER A 14 10.08 -11.18 -9.74
CA SER A 14 11.15 -10.93 -10.70
C SER A 14 11.07 -9.54 -11.33
N SER A 15 9.98 -8.80 -11.09
CA SER A 15 9.73 -7.47 -11.63
C SER A 15 8.68 -6.71 -10.84
N HIS A 16 8.67 -5.39 -11.01
CA HIS A 16 7.59 -4.53 -10.50
C HIS A 16 6.21 -4.95 -11.03
N GLU A 17 6.10 -5.28 -12.31
CA GLU A 17 4.84 -5.67 -12.94
C GLU A 17 4.25 -6.96 -12.36
N GLU A 18 5.11 -7.92 -12.04
CA GLU A 18 4.72 -9.17 -11.38
C GLU A 18 4.20 -8.91 -9.96
N ALA A 19 4.96 -8.14 -9.16
CA ALA A 19 4.55 -7.74 -7.83
C ALA A 19 3.23 -6.96 -7.85
N LYS A 20 3.12 -5.96 -8.74
CA LYS A 20 1.91 -5.17 -8.97
C LYS A 20 0.71 -6.07 -9.28
N SER A 21 0.86 -7.01 -10.21
CA SER A 21 -0.20 -7.93 -10.60
C SER A 21 -0.66 -8.80 -9.42
N TYR A 22 0.28 -9.27 -8.60
CA TYR A 22 -0.03 -10.00 -7.37
C TYR A 22 -0.87 -9.17 -6.39
N PHE A 23 -0.47 -7.93 -6.10
CA PHE A 23 -1.22 -7.07 -5.19
C PHE A 23 -2.59 -6.67 -5.75
N GLU A 24 -2.69 -6.36 -7.05
CA GLU A 24 -3.96 -6.07 -7.71
C GLU A 24 -4.93 -7.25 -7.66
N GLN A 25 -4.45 -8.48 -7.89
CA GLN A 25 -5.28 -9.69 -7.79
C GLN A 25 -5.70 -10.00 -6.35
N LYS A 26 -4.80 -9.81 -5.38
CA LYS A 26 -5.05 -10.15 -3.98
C LYS A 26 -5.99 -9.17 -3.27
N PHE A 27 -5.89 -7.88 -3.56
CA PHE A 27 -6.65 -6.83 -2.85
C PHE A 27 -7.70 -6.14 -3.72
N GLY A 28 -7.59 -6.26 -5.04
CA GLY A 28 -8.39 -5.52 -6.00
C GLY A 28 -7.82 -4.13 -6.29
N ALA A 29 -8.03 -3.65 -7.52
CA ALA A 29 -7.51 -2.36 -7.99
C ALA A 29 -8.00 -1.15 -7.17
N ALA A 30 -9.17 -1.24 -6.54
CA ALA A 30 -9.68 -0.17 -5.68
C ALA A 30 -8.88 -0.02 -4.37
N ASN A 31 -8.30 -1.11 -3.88
CA ASN A 31 -7.62 -1.20 -2.59
C ASN A 31 -6.09 -1.19 -2.71
N PHE A 32 -5.56 -1.15 -3.92
CA PHE A 32 -4.13 -1.06 -4.18
C PHE A 32 -3.86 0.14 -5.10
N GLN A 33 -3.39 1.22 -4.51
CA GLN A 33 -3.30 2.52 -5.18
C GLN A 33 -1.84 2.97 -5.29
N LEU A 34 -1.39 3.29 -6.50
CA LEU A 34 -0.10 3.94 -6.71
C LEU A 34 -0.15 5.34 -6.06
N VAL A 35 0.79 5.61 -5.18
CA VAL A 35 0.98 6.92 -4.56
C VAL A 35 1.97 7.74 -5.38
N GLU A 36 3.12 7.14 -5.71
CA GLU A 36 4.21 7.84 -6.37
C GLU A 36 5.14 6.87 -7.11
N GLU A 37 5.67 7.31 -8.24
CA GLU A 37 6.80 6.69 -8.94
C GLU A 37 8.02 7.58 -8.75
N ILE A 38 9.12 7.00 -8.25
CA ILE A 38 10.34 7.73 -7.91
C ILE A 38 11.51 7.10 -8.67
N ASN A 39 12.35 7.94 -9.25
CA ASN A 39 13.64 7.56 -9.81
C ASN A 39 14.74 8.22 -8.99
N ASP A 40 15.22 7.51 -7.97
CA ASP A 40 16.24 8.00 -7.05
C ASP A 40 17.66 7.68 -7.57
N GLN A 41 18.61 8.58 -7.34
CA GLN A 41 19.98 8.41 -7.82
C GLN A 41 20.75 7.29 -7.11
N PHE A 42 20.38 6.93 -5.89
CA PHE A 42 21.04 5.92 -5.07
C PHE A 42 20.28 4.60 -5.03
N GLU A 43 18.95 4.65 -4.95
CA GLU A 43 18.10 3.46 -4.88
C GLU A 43 17.57 3.01 -6.25
N GLY A 44 17.67 3.85 -7.28
CA GLY A 44 17.10 3.58 -8.60
C GLY A 44 15.59 3.79 -8.65
N LYS A 45 14.94 3.15 -9.63
CA LYS A 45 13.50 3.29 -9.87
C LYS A 45 12.68 2.42 -8.91
N PHE A 46 11.72 3.03 -8.23
CA PHE A 46 10.77 2.33 -7.36
C PHE A 46 9.40 3.02 -7.32
N PHE A 47 8.43 2.31 -6.77
CA PHE A 47 7.03 2.69 -6.75
C PHE A 47 6.47 2.56 -5.34
N LEU A 48 5.87 3.63 -4.84
CA LEU A 48 5.18 3.65 -3.55
C LEU A 48 3.71 3.41 -3.76
N TYR A 49 3.17 2.46 -3.02
CA TYR A 49 1.75 2.12 -3.04
C TYR A 49 1.14 2.27 -1.65
N LYS A 50 -0.15 2.60 -1.65
CA LYS A 50 -1.02 2.52 -0.49
C LYS A 50 -1.94 1.33 -0.67
N LEU A 51 -1.82 0.39 0.26
CA LEU A 51 -2.67 -0.76 0.37
C LEU A 51 -3.78 -0.46 1.37
N ILE A 52 -5.04 -0.66 0.98
CA ILE A 52 -6.21 -0.50 1.84
C ILE A 52 -6.59 -1.89 2.33
N LEU A 53 -6.28 -2.17 3.59
CA LEU A 53 -6.48 -3.47 4.23
C LEU A 53 -7.87 -3.60 4.87
N ASP A 54 -8.48 -2.46 5.26
CA ASP A 54 -9.86 -2.38 5.73
C ASP A 54 -10.60 -1.23 5.02
N PRO A 55 -11.29 -1.53 3.90
CA PRO A 55 -11.98 -0.52 3.10
C PRO A 55 -13.06 0.24 3.88
N GLU A 56 -13.73 -0.40 4.84
CA GLU A 56 -14.81 0.22 5.61
C GLU A 56 -14.25 1.25 6.60
N ALA A 57 -13.21 0.87 7.36
CA ALA A 57 -12.52 1.80 8.26
C ALA A 57 -11.86 2.95 7.50
N TYR A 58 -11.27 2.65 6.33
CA TYR A 58 -10.69 3.66 5.45
C TYR A 58 -11.74 4.67 5.00
N GLN A 59 -12.88 4.20 4.47
CA GLN A 59 -13.96 5.06 4.01
C GLN A 59 -14.52 5.94 5.13
N LYS A 60 -14.79 5.38 6.31
CA LYS A 60 -15.29 6.15 7.46
C LYS A 60 -14.32 7.26 7.88
N GLY A 61 -13.01 6.98 7.88
CA GLY A 61 -12.01 8.00 8.20
C GLY A 61 -11.88 9.07 7.12
N GLN A 62 -11.99 8.72 5.84
CA GLN A 62 -12.02 9.69 4.74
C GLN A 62 -13.23 10.63 4.83
N GLU A 63 -14.42 10.10 5.18
CA GLU A 63 -15.62 10.90 5.43
C GLU A 63 -15.44 11.85 6.62
N GLU A 64 -14.80 11.39 7.69
CA GLU A 64 -14.50 12.22 8.85
C GLU A 64 -13.49 13.34 8.54
N ILE A 65 -12.43 13.04 7.78
CA ILE A 65 -11.48 14.05 7.29
C ILE A 65 -12.22 15.10 6.46
N LYS A 66 -13.14 14.69 5.59
CA LYS A 66 -13.92 15.63 4.77
C LYS A 66 -14.80 16.55 5.62
N GLN A 67 -15.32 16.07 6.74
CA GLN A 67 -16.20 16.85 7.64
C GLN A 67 -15.43 17.74 8.62
N LYS A 68 -14.33 17.24 9.19
CA LYS A 68 -13.62 17.87 10.32
C LYS A 68 -12.23 18.41 9.96
N GLY A 69 -11.69 18.03 8.80
CA GLY A 69 -10.32 18.32 8.37
C GLY A 69 -9.27 17.32 8.86
N TYR A 70 -9.62 16.39 9.75
CA TYR A 70 -8.71 15.36 10.28
C TYR A 70 -9.46 14.11 10.75
N CYS A 71 -8.76 12.98 10.85
CA CYS A 71 -9.21 11.77 11.53
C CYS A 71 -8.02 11.13 12.25
N SER A 72 -8.14 10.89 13.55
CA SER A 72 -7.09 10.31 14.40
C SER A 72 -7.48 8.93 14.95
N LYS A 73 -8.49 8.29 14.36
CA LYS A 73 -8.96 6.96 14.76
C LYS A 73 -7.91 5.92 14.42
N GLU A 74 -7.60 5.05 15.38
CA GLU A 74 -6.61 4.00 15.23
C GLU A 74 -6.98 3.04 14.10
N GLU A 75 -8.27 2.72 13.96
CA GLU A 75 -8.79 1.84 12.91
C GLU A 75 -8.56 2.44 11.52
N PHE A 76 -8.69 3.76 11.37
CA PHE A 76 -8.38 4.45 10.12
C PHE A 76 -6.88 4.40 9.81
N ILE A 77 -6.04 4.68 10.81
CA ILE A 77 -4.58 4.65 10.63
C ILE A 77 -4.12 3.23 10.24
N GLN A 78 -4.65 2.20 10.90
CA GLN A 78 -4.34 0.79 10.63
C GLN A 78 -5.06 0.22 9.40
N SER A 79 -6.05 0.92 8.85
CA SER A 79 -6.79 0.48 7.65
C SER A 79 -5.95 0.52 6.38
N THR A 80 -4.77 1.15 6.43
CA THR A 80 -3.86 1.24 5.29
C THR A 80 -2.43 0.84 5.66
N GLN A 81 -1.69 0.42 4.64
CA GLN A 81 -0.26 0.13 4.73
C GLN A 81 0.45 0.74 3.54
N ARG A 82 1.65 1.29 3.74
CA ARG A 82 2.52 1.69 2.63
C ARG A 82 3.45 0.56 2.27
N ILE A 83 3.55 0.30 0.97
CA ILE A 83 4.52 -0.65 0.44
C ILE A 83 5.35 0.02 -0.65
N LYS A 84 6.63 -0.32 -0.70
CA LYS A 84 7.56 0.09 -1.75
C LYS A 84 7.87 -1.13 -2.61
N ILE A 85 7.73 -0.99 -3.91
CA ILE A 85 8.09 -2.03 -4.88
C ILE A 85 9.19 -1.47 -5.77
N MET A 86 10.34 -2.12 -5.77
CA MET A 86 11.47 -1.79 -6.64
C MET A 86 11.21 -2.27 -8.07
N ALA A 87 11.87 -1.66 -9.06
CA ALA A 87 11.77 -2.11 -10.46
C ALA A 87 12.12 -3.60 -10.67
N ASN A 88 13.02 -4.15 -9.84
CA ASN A 88 13.42 -5.56 -9.88
C ASN A 88 12.43 -6.53 -9.18
N GLY A 89 11.32 -6.02 -8.60
CA GLY A 89 10.33 -6.83 -7.90
C GLY A 89 10.53 -6.94 -6.38
N ASP A 90 11.60 -6.37 -5.81
CA ASP A 90 11.78 -6.38 -4.36
C ASP A 90 10.70 -5.53 -3.66
N VAL A 91 10.05 -6.13 -2.65
CA VAL A 91 9.00 -5.46 -1.87
C VAL A 91 9.48 -5.15 -0.46
N PHE A 92 9.22 -3.92 -0.03
CA PHE A 92 9.46 -3.43 1.32
C PHE A 92 8.14 -2.96 1.93
N THR A 93 7.80 -3.55 3.07
CA THR A 93 6.63 -3.23 3.88
C THR A 93 7.15 -2.53 5.13
N ASN A 94 6.94 -1.21 5.25
CA ASN A 94 7.21 -0.47 6.49
C ASN A 94 6.00 -0.50 7.41
#